data_AF-B7C8C4-F1
#
_entry.id   AF-B7C8C4-F1
#
_cell.length_a   1.000
_cell.length_b   1.000
_cell.length_c   1.000
_cell.angle_alpha   90.00
_cell.angle_beta   90.00
_cell.angle_gamma   90.00
#
_symmetry.space_group_name_H-M   'P 1'
#
loop_
_entity.id
_entity.type
_entity.pdbx_description
1 polymer ?
#
loop_
_entity_poly.entity_id
_entity_poly.type
_entity_poly.pdbx_seq_one_letter_code
_entity_poly.pdbx_strand_id
1 'polypeptide(L)'
;MIVDNEIVNDENRKVSLKFGTPPRCKLSIFDSKKAAEKLLRKIDEGIRVMILVRSPEPLAEMLDYGYTFDHVTVGNMSTKDGAKQIRNNMFVNEKEAAAFKKIKEHNIPMYYQITPNVSKDDISKEF
;
A
#
# COMPACT_ATOMS: atom_id res chain seq x y z
N MET A 1 7.17 -1.95 6.69
CA MET A 1 7.77 -0.91 5.82
C MET A 1 6.63 0.01 5.39
N ILE A 2 6.79 1.32 5.60
CA ILE A 2 5.86 2.32 5.07
C ILE A 2 6.44 2.85 3.77
N VAL A 3 5.62 2.91 2.73
CA VAL A 3 6.00 3.48 1.43
C VAL A 3 5.14 4.71 1.17
N ASP A 4 5.74 5.89 1.27
CA ASP A 4 5.06 7.18 1.16
C ASP A 4 6.06 8.28 0.77
N ASN A 5 5.84 8.89 -0.39
CA ASN A 5 6.72 9.91 -0.97
C ASN A 5 6.70 11.25 -0.20
N GLU A 6 5.68 11.52 0.59
CA GLU A 6 5.58 12.74 1.40
C GLU A 6 6.22 12.53 2.78
N ILE A 7 5.85 11.44 3.46
CA ILE A 7 6.31 11.17 4.84
C ILE A 7 7.83 10.99 4.92
N VAL A 8 8.46 10.54 3.83
CA VAL A 8 9.93 10.43 3.77
C VAL A 8 10.65 11.77 3.97
N ASN A 9 9.96 12.90 3.87
CA ASN A 9 10.51 14.24 4.08
C ASN A 9 9.97 14.95 5.34
N ASP A 10 9.06 14.32 6.09
CA ASP A 10 8.41 14.90 7.29
C ASP A 10 8.90 14.21 8.57
N GLU A 11 9.86 14.83 9.26
CA GLU A 11 10.43 14.28 10.50
C GLU A 11 9.41 14.13 11.63
N ASN A 12 8.44 15.05 11.75
CA ASN A 12 7.42 14.96 12.79
C ASN A 12 6.51 13.75 12.56
N ARG A 13 6.06 13.53 11.32
CA ARG A 13 5.27 12.33 10.97
C ARG A 13 6.07 11.05 11.15
N LYS A 14 7.35 11.02 10.77
CA LYS A 14 8.22 9.85 11.00
C LYS A 14 8.32 9.50 12.48
N VAL A 15 8.49 10.49 13.35
CA VAL A 15 8.55 10.29 14.81
C VAL A 15 7.23 9.73 15.32
N SER A 16 6.09 10.29 14.92
CA SER A 16 4.76 9.78 15.30
C SER A 16 4.54 8.32 14.87
N LEU A 17 4.97 7.95 13.65
CA LEU A 17 4.87 6.57 13.17
C LEU A 17 5.78 5.60 13.95
N LYS A 18 6.97 6.05 14.36
CA LYS A 18 7.86 5.27 15.22
C LYS A 18 7.20 4.99 16.57
N PHE A 19 6.52 5.97 17.17
CA PHE A 19 5.77 5.77 18.41
C PHE A 19 4.58 4.81 18.26
N GLY A 20 3.91 4.82 17.10
CA GLY A 20 2.81 3.90 16.81
C GLY A 20 3.23 2.48 16.37
N THR A 21 4.54 2.22 16.22
CA THR A 21 5.02 0.91 15.74
C THR A 21 4.90 -0.15 16.83
N PRO A 22 4.30 -1.33 16.55
CA PRO A 22 4.19 -2.39 17.53
C PRO A 22 5.54 -2.84 18.10
N PRO A 23 5.60 -3.29 19.36
CA PRO A 23 6.81 -3.83 19.93
C PRO A 23 7.30 -5.04 19.12
N ARG A 24 8.63 -5.18 18.97
CA ARG A 24 9.31 -6.22 18.16
C ARG A 24 9.19 -6.08 16.65
N CYS A 25 8.50 -5.05 16.12
CA CYS A 25 8.52 -4.70 14.70
C CYS A 25 9.59 -3.64 14.42
N LYS A 26 10.35 -3.80 13.33
CA LYS A 26 11.22 -2.74 12.82
C LYS A 26 10.45 -1.87 11.83
N LEU A 27 10.47 -0.55 12.04
CA LEU A 27 9.90 0.40 11.09
C LEU A 27 10.97 0.91 10.13
N SER A 28 10.65 0.93 8.84
CA SER A 28 11.40 1.63 7.80
C SER A 28 10.42 2.40 6.93
N ILE A 29 10.79 3.61 6.54
CA ILE A 29 9.97 4.53 5.75
C ILE A 29 10.78 4.91 4.52
N PHE A 30 10.23 4.67 3.34
CA PHE A 30 10.87 4.96 2.04
C PHE A 30 9.86 5.58 1.07
N ASP A 31 10.36 6.29 0.07
CA ASP A 31 9.59 6.56 -1.15
C ASP A 31 9.45 5.28 -2.01
N SER A 32 8.55 5.31 -3.00
CA SER A 32 8.25 4.16 -3.88
C SER A 32 9.49 3.63 -4.59
N LYS A 33 10.34 4.52 -5.11
CA LYS A 33 11.55 4.15 -5.85
C LYS A 33 12.54 3.40 -4.97
N LYS A 34 12.87 3.99 -3.82
CA LYS A 34 13.82 3.43 -2.87
C LYS A 34 13.31 2.14 -2.23
N ALA A 35 12.00 2.03 -2.01
CA ALA A 35 11.38 0.78 -1.57
C ALA A 35 11.55 -0.33 -2.60
N ALA A 36 11.19 -0.06 -3.87
CA ALA A 36 11.33 -1.03 -4.97
C ALA A 36 12.78 -1.47 -5.18
N GLU A 37 13.73 -0.53 -5.29
CA GLU A 37 15.16 -0.82 -5.46
C GLU A 37 15.71 -1.69 -4.33
N LYS A 38 15.30 -1.44 -3.09
CA LYS A 38 15.74 -2.20 -1.92
C LYS A 38 15.21 -3.63 -1.95
N LEU A 39 13.92 -3.81 -2.19
CA LEU A 39 13.30 -5.13 -2.20
C LEU A 39 13.77 -5.96 -3.40
N LEU A 40 14.01 -5.34 -4.56
CA LEU A 40 14.66 -6.01 -5.70
C LEU A 40 16.07 -6.50 -5.39
N ARG A 41 16.81 -5.80 -4.52
CA ARG A 41 18.12 -6.23 -4.00
C ARG A 41 18.02 -7.27 -2.88
N LYS A 42 16.82 -7.76 -2.56
CA LYS A 42 16.54 -8.78 -1.54
C LYS A 42 17.09 -8.41 -0.16
N ILE A 43 17.04 -7.13 0.23
CA ILE A 43 17.52 -6.71 1.56
C ILE A 43 16.69 -7.29 2.71
N ASP A 44 15.52 -7.79 2.38
CA ASP A 44 14.54 -8.43 3.24
C ASP A 44 14.66 -9.96 3.27
N GLU A 45 15.66 -10.54 2.59
CA GLU A 45 15.90 -11.98 2.60
C GLU A 45 16.02 -12.52 4.04
N GLY A 46 15.20 -13.52 4.36
CA GLY A 46 15.10 -14.09 5.71
C GLY A 46 14.23 -13.29 6.69
N ILE A 47 13.55 -12.22 6.26
CA ILE A 47 12.69 -11.36 7.09
C ILE A 47 11.32 -11.20 6.42
N ARG A 48 10.24 -11.31 7.20
CA ARG A 48 8.89 -11.02 6.69
C ARG A 48 8.65 -9.52 6.70
N VAL A 49 8.40 -8.94 5.54
CA VAL A 49 8.09 -7.50 5.39
C VAL A 49 6.62 -7.31 5.07
N MET A 50 5.94 -6.51 5.89
CA MET A 50 4.63 -5.94 5.55
C MET A 50 4.84 -4.56 4.94
N ILE A 51 4.33 -4.35 3.72
CA ILE A 51 4.31 -3.04 3.06
C ILE A 51 2.99 -2.35 3.42
N LEU A 52 3.08 -1.13 3.93
CA LEU A 52 1.93 -0.31 4.29
C LEU A 52 1.98 1.00 3.51
N VAL A 53 0.89 1.32 2.83
CA VAL A 53 0.71 2.53 2.02
C VAL A 53 -0.57 3.23 2.44
N ARG A 54 -0.63 4.55 2.25
CA ARG A 54 -1.85 5.34 2.53
C ARG A 54 -2.88 5.25 1.40
N SER A 55 -2.43 4.97 0.18
CA SER A 55 -3.23 4.93 -1.04
C SER A 55 -2.57 3.97 -2.05
N PRO A 56 -3.22 3.57 -3.16
CA PRO A 56 -2.63 2.62 -4.10
C PRO A 56 -1.49 3.19 -4.96
N GLU A 57 -1.37 4.52 -5.10
CA GLU A 57 -0.38 5.13 -6.00
C GLU A 57 1.07 4.72 -5.73
N PRO A 58 1.57 4.67 -4.48
CA PRO A 58 2.94 4.21 -4.22
C PRO A 58 3.18 2.75 -4.68
N LEU A 59 2.17 1.88 -4.59
CA LEU A 59 2.29 0.50 -5.10
C LEU A 59 2.34 0.49 -6.63
N ALA A 60 1.51 1.31 -7.28
CA ALA A 60 1.52 1.48 -8.73
C ALA A 60 2.85 2.05 -9.25
N GLU A 61 3.49 2.95 -8.52
CA GLU A 61 4.83 3.47 -8.82
C GLU A 61 5.92 2.40 -8.61
N MET A 62 5.80 1.56 -7.57
CA MET A 62 6.75 0.46 -7.36
C MET A 62 6.76 -0.55 -8.52
N LEU A 63 5.61 -0.76 -9.18
CA LEU A 63 5.51 -1.57 -10.41
C LEU A 63 6.30 -0.94 -11.57
N ASP A 64 6.31 0.39 -11.71
CA ASP A 64 7.15 1.08 -12.72
C ASP A 64 8.64 0.86 -12.49
N TYR A 65 9.03 0.72 -11.23
CA TYR A 65 10.41 0.42 -10.85
C TYR A 65 10.74 -1.07 -10.88
N GLY A 66 9.82 -1.91 -11.38
CA GLY A 66 10.04 -3.33 -11.63
C GLY A 66 9.83 -4.25 -10.42
N TYR A 67 9.39 -3.73 -9.28
CA TYR A 67 9.06 -4.57 -8.12
C TYR A 67 7.59 -5.02 -8.19
N THR A 68 7.33 -6.31 -7.97
CA THR A 68 5.99 -6.90 -7.98
C THR A 68 5.57 -7.41 -6.60
N PHE A 69 4.28 -7.70 -6.44
CA PHE A 69 3.67 -8.17 -5.20
C PHE A 69 2.77 -9.37 -5.47
N ASP A 70 2.65 -10.28 -4.49
CA ASP A 70 1.78 -11.46 -4.61
C ASP A 70 0.29 -11.09 -4.60
N HIS A 71 -0.08 -10.10 -3.78
CA HIS A 71 -1.43 -9.55 -3.68
C HIS A 71 -1.42 -8.22 -2.94
N VAL A 72 -2.52 -7.46 -3.08
CA VAL A 72 -2.78 -6.24 -2.33
C VAL A 72 -4.03 -6.43 -1.46
N THR A 73 -3.96 -6.01 -0.21
CA THR A 73 -5.11 -5.97 0.69
C THR A 73 -5.49 -4.52 0.95
N VAL A 74 -6.75 -4.17 0.68
CA VAL A 74 -7.33 -2.87 0.96
C VAL A 74 -8.13 -2.96 2.26
N GLY A 75 -7.70 -2.18 3.24
CA GLY A 75 -8.41 -1.99 4.50
C GLY A 75 -9.36 -0.79 4.41
N ASN A 76 -9.03 0.27 5.15
CA ASN A 76 -9.81 1.50 5.16
C ASN A 76 -9.24 2.54 4.18
N MET A 77 -10.07 3.00 3.25
CA MET A 77 -9.81 4.17 2.42
C MET A 77 -10.92 5.19 2.64
N SER A 78 -10.64 6.24 3.40
CA SER A 78 -11.60 7.27 3.78
C SER A 78 -12.16 8.04 2.58
N THR A 79 -13.41 8.48 2.70
CA THR A 79 -14.04 9.39 1.75
C THR A 79 -13.25 10.70 1.62
N LYS A 80 -13.30 11.28 0.43
CA LYS A 80 -12.68 12.55 0.04
C LYS A 80 -13.42 13.10 -1.17
N ASP A 81 -13.15 14.35 -1.53
CA ASP A 81 -13.82 15.00 -2.65
C ASP A 81 -13.67 14.20 -3.95
N GLY A 82 -14.80 13.96 -4.62
CA GLY A 82 -14.86 13.21 -5.87
C GLY A 82 -14.68 11.69 -5.74
N ALA A 83 -14.57 11.14 -4.52
CA ALA A 83 -14.47 9.70 -4.34
C ALA A 83 -15.81 8.98 -4.51
N LYS A 84 -15.77 7.84 -5.21
CA LYS A 84 -16.91 6.92 -5.33
C LYS A 84 -16.77 5.82 -4.29
N GLN A 85 -17.90 5.44 -3.70
CA GLN A 85 -17.94 4.33 -2.76
C GLN A 85 -17.85 3.00 -3.51
N ILE A 86 -16.88 2.17 -3.14
CA ILE A 86 -16.69 0.81 -3.69
C ILE A 86 -17.19 -0.24 -2.68
N ARG A 87 -16.90 -0.02 -1.39
CA ARG A 87 -17.39 -0.79 -0.23
C ARG A 87 -17.61 0.15 0.96
N ASN A 88 -18.16 -0.34 2.07
CA ASN A 88 -18.49 0.46 3.27
C ASN A 88 -17.34 1.34 3.78
N ASN A 89 -16.10 0.83 3.72
CA ASN A 89 -14.90 1.55 4.19
C ASN A 89 -13.89 1.76 3.05
N MET A 90 -14.35 1.77 1.80
CA MET A 90 -13.49 1.92 0.64
C MET A 90 -14.09 2.94 -0.32
N PHE A 91 -13.52 4.14 -0.32
CA PHE A 91 -13.86 5.23 -1.21
C PHE A 91 -12.65 5.54 -2.09
N VAL A 92 -12.88 5.63 -3.40
CA VAL A 92 -11.81 5.71 -4.40
C VAL A 92 -12.11 6.86 -5.34
N ASN A 93 -11.16 7.79 -5.49
CA ASN A 93 -11.23 8.84 -6.51
C ASN A 93 -10.63 8.37 -7.84
N GLU A 94 -10.69 9.21 -8.87
CA GLU A 94 -10.20 8.84 -10.21
C GLU A 94 -8.70 8.49 -10.25
N LYS A 95 -7.88 9.22 -9.49
CA LYS A 95 -6.43 8.99 -9.41
C LYS A 95 -6.12 7.63 -8.79
N GLU A 96 -6.80 7.28 -7.70
CA GLU A 96 -6.64 5.99 -7.02
C GLU A 96 -7.19 4.84 -7.87
N ALA A 97 -8.30 5.06 -8.58
CA ALA A 97 -8.84 4.08 -9.52
C ALA A 97 -7.86 3.78 -10.66
N ALA A 98 -7.14 4.80 -11.18
CA ALA A 98 -6.09 4.60 -12.17
C ALA A 98 -4.92 3.77 -11.62
N ALA A 99 -4.53 3.98 -10.36
CA ALA A 99 -3.51 3.16 -9.72
C ALA A 99 -3.96 1.71 -9.51
N PHE A 100 -5.20 1.47 -9.09
CA PHE A 100 -5.73 0.10 -8.99
C PHE A 100 -5.83 -0.60 -10.35
N LYS A 101 -6.22 0.12 -11.42
CA LYS A 101 -6.21 -0.39 -12.79
C LYS A 101 -4.83 -0.88 -13.20
N LYS A 102 -3.79 -0.09 -12.92
CA LYS A 102 -2.41 -0.50 -13.18
C LYS A 102 -2.02 -1.76 -12.42
N ILE A 103 -2.37 -1.85 -11.15
CA ILE A 103 -2.12 -3.06 -10.34
C ILE A 103 -2.80 -4.29 -10.96
N LYS A 104 -4.04 -4.12 -11.46
CA LYS A 104 -4.78 -5.17 -12.17
C LYS A 104 -4.13 -5.56 -13.50
N GLU A 105 -3.63 -4.61 -14.29
CA GLU A 105 -2.91 -4.88 -15.56
C GLU A 105 -1.67 -5.76 -15.35
N HIS A 106 -1.06 -5.70 -14.16
CA HIS A 106 0.02 -6.58 -13.73
C HIS A 106 -0.44 -7.94 -13.18
N ASN A 107 -1.73 -8.27 -13.29
CA ASN A 107 -2.36 -9.50 -12.77
C ASN A 107 -2.19 -9.72 -11.26
N ILE A 108 -2.10 -8.63 -10.49
CA ILE A 108 -1.97 -8.71 -9.03
C ILE A 108 -3.36 -8.74 -8.39
N PRO A 109 -3.72 -9.81 -7.65
CA PRO A 109 -5.01 -9.89 -6.98
C PRO A 109 -5.17 -8.81 -5.92
N MET A 110 -6.36 -8.23 -5.86
CA MET A 110 -6.72 -7.20 -4.88
C MET A 110 -7.89 -7.69 -4.02
N TYR A 111 -7.72 -7.60 -2.71
CA TYR A 111 -8.73 -8.05 -1.75
C TYR A 111 -9.15 -6.92 -0.82
N TYR A 112 -10.44 -6.74 -0.63
CA TYR A 112 -10.96 -5.94 0.47
C TYR A 112 -11.02 -6.79 1.76
N GLN A 113 -10.33 -6.34 2.81
CA GLN A 113 -10.30 -7.01 4.11
C GLN A 113 -9.94 -6.02 5.23
N ILE A 114 -10.90 -5.70 6.09
CA ILE A 114 -10.71 -4.68 7.16
C ILE A 114 -9.89 -5.19 8.33
N THR A 115 -10.08 -6.45 8.73
CA THR A 115 -9.27 -7.10 9.77
C THR A 115 -8.97 -8.54 9.35
N PRO A 116 -7.91 -9.16 9.89
CA PRO A 116 -7.54 -10.54 9.55
C PRO A 116 -8.66 -11.57 9.81
N ASN A 117 -9.60 -11.27 10.70
CA ASN A 117 -10.71 -12.17 11.08
C ASN A 117 -11.92 -12.07 10.14
N VAL A 118 -11.97 -11.06 9.27
CA VAL A 118 -13.06 -10.89 8.29
C VAL A 118 -12.66 -11.63 7.00
N SER A 119 -13.64 -12.24 6.33
CA SER A 119 -13.42 -12.90 5.03
C SER A 119 -12.89 -11.92 3.99
N LYS A 120 -11.95 -12.37 3.16
CA LYS A 120 -11.47 -11.59 2.01
C LYS A 120 -12.57 -11.50 0.95
N ASP A 121 -12.83 -10.30 0.47
CA ASP A 121 -13.66 -10.02 -0.70
C ASP A 121 -12.76 -9.67 -1.89
N ASP A 122 -12.87 -10.37 -3.02
CA ASP A 122 -12.07 -10.10 -4.22
C ASP A 122 -12.65 -8.88 -4.95
N ILE A 123 -11.83 -7.84 -5.09
CA ILE A 123 -12.20 -6.57 -5.72
C ILE A 123 -11.45 -6.34 -7.04
N SER A 124 -10.79 -7.36 -7.57
CA SER A 124 -9.96 -7.23 -8.79
C SER A 124 -10.80 -6.90 -10.04
N LYS A 125 -12.11 -7.17 -10.02
CA LYS A 125 -13.01 -6.90 -11.14
C LYS A 125 -13.55 -5.47 -11.17
N GLU A 126 -13.35 -4.72 -10.09
CA GLU A 126 -13.99 -3.43 -9.84
C GLU A 126 -13.19 -2.27 -10.44
N PHE A 127 -11.94 -2.53 -10.82
CA PHE A 127 -11.02 -1.55 -11.41
C PHE A 127 -10.74 -1.87 -12.87
#